data_AF-A0AAE9YNC4-F1
#
_entry.id   AF-A0AAE9YNC4-F1
#
_cell.length_a   1.000
_cell.length_b   1.000
_cell.length_c   1.000
_cell.angle_alpha   90.00
_cell.angle_beta   90.00
_cell.angle_gamma   90.00
#
_symmetry.space_group_name_H-M   'P 1'
#
loop_
_entity.id
_entity.type
_entity.pdbx_description
1 polymer ?
#
loop_
_entity_poly.entity_id
_entity_poly.type
_entity_poly.pdbx_seq_one_letter_code
_entity_poly.pdbx_strand_id
1 'polypeptide(L)'
;MHKKNSEPLYAISPEIEQVIHDGQKLLSYIARCGNTRLDPEVTEVIINAKHQLGKKEWSSADETLFLVNYDKLAEVVYPVTVESLDAILPEKMPSQTPEGEKKKTMSGHSGKRPVTRAEAAVAWYRRYTLVALILLLLTQVYHLFGKDLSTNLHDIFSERETNQAALSKLETGSQEAGVLADKVERLNQQLDANYKLLMIWNQIWSLGGTFSDSLPRYFQSKYELTKKSLSRDPEANGDKLDTLELERSLHQARILFFENILAADAILQVLQGYILPLMYGLLGAFIFVLRSLMREIKALTYTFSSEIKYRLRLTLGALGGMVIGWFLKPEEANALASLSPMALAFLMGYNVDVLFSLMDKVIGNIKQSIGKPDSGQSAGPQPASIQAAGAKSSQTNG
;
A
#
# COMPACT_ATOMS: atom_id res chain seq x y z
N MET A 1 57.43 -42.04 35.99
CA MET A 1 57.04 -40.64 36.28
C MET A 1 56.77 -39.92 34.95
N HIS A 2 55.53 -39.93 34.47
CA HIS A 2 55.15 -39.21 33.26
C HIS A 2 54.80 -37.77 33.64
N LYS A 3 55.55 -36.80 33.09
CA LYS A 3 55.27 -35.36 33.18
C LYS A 3 53.88 -35.10 32.59
N LYS A 4 52.93 -34.75 33.44
CA LYS A 4 51.65 -34.18 33.06
C LYS A 4 51.95 -32.75 32.60
N ASN A 5 51.94 -32.50 31.29
CA ASN A 5 52.00 -31.15 30.73
C ASN A 5 50.72 -30.44 31.20
N SER A 6 50.83 -29.65 32.27
CA SER A 6 49.77 -28.76 32.74
C SER A 6 49.76 -27.54 31.81
N GLU A 7 48.86 -27.57 30.82
CA GLU A 7 48.55 -26.39 30.02
C GLU A 7 48.09 -25.23 30.93
N PRO A 8 48.42 -23.98 30.58
CA PRO A 8 48.00 -22.83 31.36
C PRO A 8 46.48 -22.68 31.28
N LEU A 9 45.83 -22.72 32.44
CA LEU A 9 44.40 -22.43 32.58
C LEU A 9 44.14 -20.99 32.10
N TYR A 10 43.36 -20.85 31.03
CA TYR A 10 43.06 -19.55 30.45
C TYR A 10 41.84 -18.93 31.13
N ALA A 11 41.80 -17.60 31.24
CA ALA A 11 40.61 -16.91 31.68
C ALA A 11 39.54 -17.05 30.59
N ILE A 12 38.41 -17.68 30.93
CA ILE A 12 37.30 -17.94 30.00
C ILE A 12 36.77 -16.61 29.47
N SER A 13 36.74 -16.46 28.13
CA SER A 13 36.17 -15.28 27.49
C SER A 13 34.65 -15.21 27.74
N PRO A 14 34.06 -14.02 27.96
CA PRO A 14 32.60 -13.89 28.08
C PRO A 14 31.85 -14.42 26.84
N GLU A 15 32.49 -14.41 25.66
CA GLU A 15 31.90 -14.95 24.44
C GLU A 15 31.78 -16.48 24.48
N ILE A 16 32.80 -17.21 24.94
CA ILE A 16 32.75 -18.68 24.99
C ILE A 16 31.76 -19.17 26.07
N GLU A 17 31.64 -18.43 27.18
CA GLU A 17 30.61 -18.66 28.19
C GLU A 17 29.21 -18.60 27.58
N GLN A 18 28.94 -17.59 26.76
CA GLN A 18 27.69 -17.46 26.03
C GLN A 18 27.46 -18.62 25.06
N VAL A 19 28.47 -19.02 24.26
CA VAL A 19 28.35 -20.14 23.32
C VAL A 19 28.07 -21.48 24.04
N ILE A 20 28.63 -21.70 25.23
CA ILE A 20 28.34 -22.90 26.05
C ILE A 20 26.89 -22.90 26.53
N HIS A 21 26.37 -21.75 26.96
CA HIS A 21 24.95 -21.61 27.30
C HIS A 21 24.04 -21.84 26.09
N ASP A 22 24.43 -21.32 24.94
CA ASP A 22 23.73 -21.44 23.66
C ASP A 22 23.68 -22.90 23.18
N GLY A 23 24.78 -23.65 23.33
CA GLY A 23 24.83 -25.09 23.05
C GLY A 23 23.88 -25.91 23.92
N GLN A 24 23.73 -25.54 25.19
CA GLN A 24 22.75 -26.17 26.09
C GLN A 24 21.30 -25.87 25.70
N LYS A 25 21.02 -24.66 25.20
CA LYS A 25 19.68 -24.31 24.70
C LYS A 25 19.33 -25.16 23.47
N LEU A 26 20.27 -25.33 22.53
CA LEU A 26 20.11 -26.20 21.37
C LEU A 26 19.89 -27.66 21.76
N LEU A 27 20.70 -28.18 22.69
CA LEU A 27 20.55 -29.56 23.19
C LEU A 27 19.18 -29.77 23.88
N SER A 28 18.76 -28.81 24.70
CA SER A 28 17.45 -28.83 25.36
C SER A 28 16.30 -28.75 24.36
N TYR A 29 16.48 -28.04 23.26
CA TYR A 29 15.52 -27.96 22.16
C TYR A 29 15.36 -29.31 21.46
N ILE A 30 16.47 -29.96 21.06
CA ILE A 30 16.44 -31.28 20.40
C ILE A 30 15.76 -32.31 21.30
N ALA A 31 16.10 -32.31 22.60
CA ALA A 31 15.50 -33.21 23.58
C ALA A 31 13.97 -33.01 23.74
N ARG A 32 13.47 -31.79 23.52
CA ARG A 32 12.03 -31.48 23.61
C ARG A 32 11.26 -31.76 22.32
N CYS A 33 11.88 -31.54 21.17
CA CYS A 33 11.23 -31.67 19.87
C CYS A 33 11.31 -33.09 19.29
N GLY A 34 12.17 -33.96 19.83
CA GLY A 34 12.16 -35.41 19.55
C GLY A 34 12.44 -35.81 18.10
N ASN A 35 12.87 -34.86 17.26
CA ASN A 35 12.89 -35.03 15.81
C ASN A 35 14.24 -35.55 15.27
N THR A 36 15.28 -35.56 16.11
CA THR A 36 16.64 -35.97 15.71
C THR A 36 17.31 -36.79 16.82
N ARG A 37 18.03 -37.85 16.42
CA ARG A 37 18.83 -38.67 17.33
C ARG A 37 20.15 -37.94 17.63
N LEU A 38 20.33 -37.55 18.87
CA LEU A 38 21.56 -36.93 19.35
C LEU A 38 22.71 -37.93 19.31
N ASP A 39 23.87 -37.47 18.82
CA ASP A 39 25.12 -38.19 18.98
C ASP A 39 25.52 -38.17 20.47
N PRO A 40 25.72 -39.33 21.11
CA PRO A 40 26.18 -39.42 22.48
C PRO A 40 27.49 -38.65 22.73
N GLU A 41 28.41 -38.64 21.75
CA GLU A 41 29.70 -37.98 21.88
C GLU A 41 29.54 -36.44 21.93
N VAL A 42 28.72 -35.88 21.03
CA VAL A 42 28.43 -34.43 20.98
C VAL A 42 27.72 -33.98 22.26
N THR A 43 26.80 -34.80 22.75
CA THR A 43 26.03 -34.52 23.98
C THR A 43 26.94 -34.49 25.21
N GLU A 44 27.85 -35.45 25.31
CA GLU A 44 28.81 -35.55 26.42
C GLU A 44 29.76 -34.35 26.45
N VAL A 45 30.31 -33.94 25.30
CA VAL A 45 31.21 -32.78 25.20
C VAL A 45 30.50 -31.49 25.64
N ILE A 46 29.26 -31.27 25.23
CA ILE A 46 28.50 -30.05 25.57
C ILE A 46 28.09 -30.02 27.05
N ILE A 47 27.74 -31.17 27.63
CA ILE A 47 27.44 -31.27 29.07
C ILE A 47 28.72 -31.10 29.90
N ASN A 48 29.83 -31.72 29.49
CA ASN A 48 31.11 -31.61 30.17
C ASN A 48 31.64 -30.17 30.15
N ALA A 49 31.47 -29.44 29.04
CA ALA A 49 31.85 -28.03 28.93
C ALA A 49 31.17 -27.16 30.01
N LYS A 50 29.90 -27.43 30.34
CA LYS A 50 29.20 -26.76 31.46
C LYS A 50 29.86 -27.01 32.82
N HIS A 51 30.21 -28.27 33.08
CA HIS A 51 30.82 -28.66 34.34
C HIS A 51 32.24 -28.11 34.48
N GLN A 52 32.98 -28.01 33.37
CA GLN A 52 34.31 -27.40 33.30
C GLN A 52 34.26 -25.88 33.51
N LEU A 53 33.26 -25.20 32.94
CA LEU A 53 32.97 -23.78 33.20
C LEU A 53 32.76 -23.51 34.70
N GLY A 54 31.96 -24.35 35.38
CA GLY A 54 31.71 -24.23 36.83
C GLY A 54 32.94 -24.50 37.72
N LYS A 55 33.90 -25.28 37.23
CA LYS A 55 35.16 -25.59 37.93
C LYS A 55 36.29 -24.61 37.61
N LYS A 56 36.10 -23.69 36.65
CA LYS A 56 37.13 -22.79 36.10
C LYS A 56 38.33 -23.52 35.49
N GLU A 57 38.11 -24.75 35.02
CA GLU A 57 39.12 -25.58 34.37
C GLU A 57 38.85 -25.57 32.86
N TRP A 58 39.46 -24.63 32.11
CA TRP A 58 39.26 -24.48 30.67
C TRP A 58 40.60 -24.40 29.94
N SER A 59 40.84 -25.34 29.01
CA SER A 59 42.04 -25.39 28.18
C SER A 59 41.74 -25.04 26.72
N SER A 60 42.78 -24.69 25.95
CA SER A 60 42.64 -24.41 24.50
C SER A 60 42.24 -25.65 23.70
N ALA A 61 42.66 -26.84 24.15
CA ALA A 61 42.26 -28.11 23.56
C ALA A 61 40.76 -28.38 23.79
N ASP A 62 40.25 -28.09 25.00
CA ASP A 62 38.83 -28.22 25.34
C ASP A 62 37.97 -27.25 24.52
N GLU A 63 38.44 -26.01 24.32
CA GLU A 63 37.73 -25.01 23.51
C GLU A 63 37.60 -25.43 22.05
N THR A 64 38.69 -25.93 21.46
CA THR A 64 38.68 -26.42 20.07
C THR A 64 37.74 -27.62 19.92
N LEU A 65 37.80 -28.56 20.87
CA LEU A 65 36.93 -29.73 20.88
C LEU A 65 35.46 -29.32 21.04
N PHE A 66 35.16 -28.34 21.91
CA PHE A 66 33.81 -27.83 22.10
C PHE A 66 33.29 -27.14 20.83
N LEU A 67 34.06 -26.24 20.20
CA LEU A 67 33.63 -25.51 19.00
C LEU A 67 33.33 -26.44 17.81
N VAL A 68 34.14 -27.48 17.60
CA VAL A 68 33.89 -28.47 16.54
C VAL A 68 32.60 -29.26 16.81
N ASN A 69 32.33 -29.63 18.06
CA ASN A 69 31.10 -30.33 18.41
C ASN A 69 29.88 -29.41 18.43
N TYR A 70 30.06 -28.13 18.74
CA TYR A 70 29.04 -27.10 18.62
C TYR A 70 28.64 -26.86 17.16
N ASP A 71 29.60 -26.82 16.23
CA ASP A 71 29.34 -26.70 14.79
C ASP A 71 28.50 -27.89 14.27
N LYS A 72 28.90 -29.12 14.62
CA LYS A 72 28.10 -30.33 14.32
C LYS A 72 26.70 -30.27 14.90
N LEU A 73 26.55 -29.77 16.13
CA LEU A 73 25.23 -29.60 16.74
C LEU A 73 24.40 -28.57 15.97
N ALA A 74 25.00 -27.42 15.63
CA ALA A 74 24.33 -26.35 14.89
C ALA A 74 23.88 -26.79 13.49
N GLU A 75 24.69 -27.59 12.78
CA GLU A 75 24.35 -28.16 11.48
C GLU A 75 23.12 -29.07 11.57
N VAL A 76 23.02 -29.89 12.63
CA VAL A 76 21.90 -30.80 12.86
C VAL A 76 20.61 -30.07 13.23
N VAL A 77 20.69 -28.88 13.83
CA VAL A 77 19.52 -28.10 14.27
C VAL A 77 19.05 -27.07 13.22
N TYR A 78 19.86 -26.80 12.18
CA TYR A 78 19.48 -25.89 11.09
C TYR A 78 18.15 -26.33 10.44
N PRO A 79 17.16 -25.42 10.23
CA PRO A 79 17.24 -23.96 10.20
C PRO A 79 16.98 -23.22 11.53
N VAL A 80 16.87 -23.93 12.66
CA VAL A 80 16.66 -23.32 13.98
C VAL A 80 18.01 -22.85 14.54
N THR A 81 18.10 -21.59 14.95
CA THR A 81 19.31 -21.00 15.51
C THR A 81 19.09 -20.62 16.96
N VAL A 82 20.17 -20.33 17.70
CA VAL A 82 20.03 -19.89 19.09
C VAL A 82 19.30 -18.55 19.17
N GLU A 83 19.56 -17.67 18.19
CA GLU A 83 18.85 -16.41 18.05
C GLU A 83 17.33 -16.61 17.87
N SER A 84 16.91 -17.63 17.11
CA SER A 84 15.49 -17.91 16.92
C SER A 84 14.83 -18.55 18.13
N LEU A 85 15.56 -19.38 18.87
CA LEU A 85 15.12 -19.90 20.16
C LEU A 85 14.94 -18.79 21.19
N ASP A 86 15.90 -17.87 21.30
CA ASP A 86 15.83 -16.73 22.22
C ASP A 86 14.74 -15.73 21.83
N ALA A 87 14.44 -15.59 20.53
CA ALA A 87 13.36 -14.72 20.08
C ALA A 87 11.97 -15.28 20.43
N ILE A 88 11.80 -16.60 20.53
CA ILE A 88 10.49 -17.26 20.65
C ILE A 88 10.24 -17.87 22.02
N LEU A 89 11.27 -18.39 22.71
CA LEU A 89 11.12 -18.98 24.05
C LEU A 89 11.29 -17.89 25.11
N PRO A 90 10.42 -17.83 26.13
CA PRO A 90 10.60 -16.92 27.24
C PRO A 90 11.84 -17.33 28.03
N GLU A 91 12.81 -16.43 28.07
CA GLU A 91 13.98 -16.57 28.93
C GLU A 91 13.51 -16.74 30.37
N LYS A 92 13.75 -17.91 30.96
CA LYS A 92 13.59 -18.07 32.40
C LYS A 92 14.70 -17.23 33.02
N MET A 93 14.36 -16.06 33.56
CA MET A 93 15.28 -15.33 34.44
C MET A 93 15.84 -16.33 35.46
N PRO A 94 17.16 -16.47 35.60
CA PRO A 94 17.72 -17.28 36.67
C PRO A 94 17.19 -16.70 37.98
N SER A 95 16.39 -17.49 38.68
CA SER A 95 15.98 -17.21 40.05
C SER A 95 17.21 -17.32 40.94
N GLN A 96 18.02 -16.25 40.95
CA GLN A 96 19.07 -16.02 41.93
C GLN A 96 18.96 -14.56 42.38
N THR A 97 17.87 -14.26 43.08
CA THR A 97 17.90 -13.21 44.09
C THR A 97 18.29 -13.92 45.39
N PRO A 98 19.36 -13.51 46.10
CA PRO A 98 19.68 -14.06 47.40
C PRO A 98 18.47 -13.87 48.32
N GLU A 99 18.18 -14.89 49.11
CA GLU A 99 17.14 -14.84 50.14
C GLU A 99 17.25 -13.59 50.99
N GLY A 100 16.20 -12.76 50.98
CA GLY A 100 16.05 -11.69 51.95
C GLY A 100 15.82 -10.31 51.33
N GLU A 101 14.64 -10.10 50.75
CA GLU A 101 13.83 -8.91 51.04
C GLU A 101 12.47 -9.02 50.35
N LYS A 102 11.47 -9.46 51.11
CA LYS A 102 10.07 -9.48 50.69
C LYS A 102 9.56 -8.04 50.59
N LYS A 103 9.73 -7.36 49.47
CA LYS A 103 8.91 -6.19 49.13
C LYS A 103 7.50 -6.67 48.75
N LYS A 104 6.59 -6.58 49.72
CA LYS A 104 5.14 -6.70 49.53
C LYS A 104 4.68 -5.62 48.53
N THR A 105 4.47 -5.98 47.27
CA THR A 105 3.60 -5.21 46.39
C THR A 105 2.18 -5.72 46.56
N MET A 106 1.32 -4.84 47.07
CA MET A 106 -0.08 -5.09 47.37
C MET A 106 -0.90 -4.90 46.09
N SER A 107 -0.76 -5.80 45.12
CA SER A 107 -1.72 -5.95 44.03
C SER A 107 -1.60 -7.35 43.43
N GLY A 108 -2.66 -8.14 43.55
CA GLY A 108 -2.76 -9.51 43.05
C GLY A 108 -2.75 -9.60 41.53
N HIS A 109 -1.58 -9.43 40.92
CA HIS A 109 -1.31 -9.85 39.56
C HIS A 109 -0.13 -10.82 39.57
N SER A 110 -0.49 -12.09 39.71
CA SER A 110 0.36 -13.26 39.48
C SER A 110 1.23 -13.07 38.23
N GLY A 111 2.50 -13.50 38.33
CA GLY A 111 3.57 -13.27 37.38
C GLY A 111 3.17 -13.44 35.91
N LYS A 112 3.09 -12.31 35.18
CA LYS A 112 3.06 -12.32 33.73
C LYS A 112 4.42 -12.81 33.25
N ARG A 113 4.43 -13.90 32.47
CA ARG A 113 5.63 -14.38 31.77
C ARG A 113 6.21 -13.20 30.97
N PRO A 114 7.54 -13.01 30.91
CA PRO A 114 8.13 -11.98 30.06
C PRO A 114 7.69 -12.26 28.61
N VAL A 115 7.12 -11.23 27.96
CA VAL A 115 6.66 -11.30 26.58
C VAL A 115 7.87 -11.56 25.70
N THR A 116 7.80 -12.58 24.84
CA THR A 116 8.93 -12.93 23.96
C THR A 116 9.04 -11.92 22.83
N ARG A 117 10.24 -11.77 22.24
CA ARG A 117 10.44 -10.80 21.15
C ARG A 117 9.54 -11.10 19.95
N ALA A 118 9.35 -12.38 19.64
CA ALA A 118 8.41 -12.83 18.62
C ALA A 118 6.95 -12.46 18.96
N GLU A 119 6.52 -12.62 20.22
CA GLU A 119 5.18 -12.20 20.66
C GLU A 119 4.99 -10.69 20.55
N ALA A 120 5.99 -9.90 20.92
CA ALA A 120 5.97 -8.45 20.79
C ALA A 120 5.90 -8.01 19.32
N ALA A 121 6.68 -8.64 18.43
CA ALA A 121 6.62 -8.40 16.99
C ALA A 121 5.24 -8.73 16.43
N VAL A 122 4.66 -9.90 16.75
CA VAL A 122 3.31 -10.27 16.32
C VAL A 122 2.27 -9.28 16.81
N ALA A 123 2.34 -8.86 18.08
CA ALA A 123 1.41 -7.89 18.64
C ALA A 123 1.51 -6.53 17.92
N TRP A 124 2.73 -6.11 17.59
CA TRP A 124 2.99 -4.91 16.81
C TRP A 124 2.35 -5.03 15.42
N TYR A 125 2.76 -6.00 14.61
CA TYR A 125 2.23 -6.17 13.24
C TYR A 125 0.71 -6.34 13.21
N ARG A 126 0.13 -7.10 14.15
CA ARG A 126 -1.32 -7.24 14.27
C ARG A 126 -2.01 -5.90 14.54
N ARG A 127 -1.48 -5.08 15.45
CA ARG A 127 -2.05 -3.77 15.77
C ARG A 127 -1.99 -2.84 14.56
N TYR A 128 -0.87 -2.79 13.85
CA TYR A 128 -0.73 -1.97 12.66
C TYR A 128 -1.60 -2.46 11.49
N THR A 129 -1.78 -3.77 11.33
CA THR A 129 -2.72 -4.30 10.32
C THR A 129 -4.17 -3.90 10.63
N LEU A 130 -4.59 -3.99 11.90
CA LEU A 130 -5.93 -3.54 12.30
C LEU A 130 -6.11 -2.04 12.07
N VAL A 131 -5.11 -1.22 12.44
CA VAL A 131 -5.14 0.22 12.19
C VAL A 131 -5.19 0.52 10.69
N ALA A 132 -4.38 -0.15 9.88
CA ALA A 132 -4.39 0.01 8.43
C ALA A 132 -5.74 -0.40 7.81
N LEU A 133 -6.37 -1.45 8.30
CA LEU A 133 -7.70 -1.89 7.87
C LEU A 133 -8.79 -0.88 8.25
N ILE A 134 -8.77 -0.37 9.48
CA ILE A 134 -9.71 0.66 9.93
C ILE A 134 -9.53 1.93 9.09
N LEU A 135 -8.29 2.37 8.90
CA LEU A 135 -7.98 3.54 8.08
C LEU A 135 -8.47 3.32 6.63
N LEU A 136 -8.26 2.14 6.06
CA LEU A 136 -8.71 1.78 4.72
C LEU A 136 -10.22 1.85 4.60
N LEU A 137 -10.95 1.28 5.56
CA LEU A 137 -12.41 1.34 5.59
C LEU A 137 -12.92 2.78 5.71
N LEU A 138 -12.29 3.61 6.54
CA LEU A 138 -12.66 5.03 6.65
C LEU A 138 -12.44 5.78 5.33
N THR A 139 -11.28 5.59 4.70
CA THR A 139 -10.98 6.20 3.39
C THR A 139 -11.94 5.72 2.31
N GLN A 140 -12.32 4.43 2.32
CA GLN A 140 -13.31 3.88 1.38
C GLN A 140 -14.69 4.48 1.55
N VAL A 141 -15.19 4.55 2.79
CA VAL A 141 -16.51 5.14 3.08
C VAL A 141 -16.51 6.61 2.66
N TYR A 142 -15.43 7.33 2.96
CA TYR A 142 -15.25 8.72 2.55
C TYR A 142 -15.27 8.90 1.03
N HIS A 143 -14.54 8.05 0.30
CA HIS A 143 -14.50 8.07 -1.16
C HIS A 143 -15.87 7.71 -1.77
N LEU A 144 -16.55 6.67 -1.25
CA LEU A 144 -17.88 6.26 -1.71
C LEU A 144 -18.88 7.42 -1.58
N PHE A 145 -18.93 8.03 -0.39
CA PHE A 145 -19.84 9.15 -0.13
C PHE A 145 -19.57 10.32 -1.06
N GLY A 146 -18.31 10.70 -1.26
CA GLY A 146 -17.96 11.80 -2.19
C GLY A 146 -18.33 11.49 -3.64
N LYS A 147 -18.07 10.26 -4.11
CA LYS A 147 -18.42 9.81 -5.46
C LYS A 147 -19.93 9.83 -5.69
N ASP A 148 -20.70 9.30 -4.75
CA ASP A 148 -22.16 9.28 -4.84
C ASP A 148 -22.71 10.71 -4.89
N LEU A 149 -22.15 11.61 -4.07
CA LEU A 149 -22.59 13.00 -3.99
C LEU A 149 -22.27 13.80 -5.25
N SER A 150 -21.06 13.65 -5.81
CA SER A 150 -20.69 14.28 -7.07
C SER A 150 -21.53 13.77 -8.23
N THR A 151 -21.72 12.44 -8.32
CA THR A 151 -22.52 11.82 -9.39
C THR A 151 -23.99 12.28 -9.31
N ASN A 152 -24.59 12.23 -8.11
CA ASN A 152 -25.97 12.68 -7.90
C ASN A 152 -26.14 14.17 -8.24
N LEU A 153 -25.16 15.02 -7.93
CA LEU A 153 -25.20 16.44 -8.29
C LEU A 153 -25.17 16.63 -9.80
N HIS A 154 -24.34 15.88 -10.52
CA HIS A 154 -24.29 15.93 -11.98
C HIS A 154 -25.62 15.47 -12.61
N ASP A 155 -26.17 14.37 -12.11
CA ASP A 155 -27.43 13.81 -12.60
C ASP A 155 -28.62 14.75 -12.33
N ILE A 156 -28.75 15.28 -11.11
CA ILE A 156 -29.81 16.23 -10.75
C ILE A 156 -29.67 17.51 -11.57
N PHE A 157 -28.44 18.00 -11.79
CA PHE A 157 -28.20 19.20 -12.58
C PHE A 157 -28.64 19.00 -14.05
N SER A 158 -28.27 17.87 -14.65
CA SER A 158 -28.68 17.51 -16.01
C SER A 158 -30.20 17.34 -16.12
N GLU A 159 -30.82 16.64 -15.16
CA GLU A 159 -32.26 16.46 -15.14
C GLU A 159 -33.00 17.80 -14.96
N ARG A 160 -32.47 18.70 -14.14
CA ARG A 160 -33.01 20.05 -13.97
C ARG A 160 -32.94 20.84 -15.26
N GLU A 161 -31.81 20.84 -15.95
CA GLU A 161 -31.62 21.62 -17.19
C GLU A 161 -32.57 21.13 -18.30
N THR A 162 -32.73 19.82 -18.43
CA THR A 162 -33.69 19.23 -19.38
C THR A 162 -35.15 19.56 -19.05
N ASN A 163 -35.56 19.43 -17.78
CA ASN A 163 -36.93 19.76 -17.35
C ASN A 163 -37.20 21.27 -17.45
N GLN A 164 -36.21 22.12 -17.17
CA GLN A 164 -36.36 23.57 -17.27
C GLN A 164 -36.42 24.05 -18.73
N ALA A 165 -35.64 23.44 -19.62
CA ALA A 165 -35.76 23.68 -21.06
C ALA A 165 -37.12 23.22 -21.61
N ALA A 166 -37.65 22.10 -21.13
CA ALA A 166 -38.99 21.63 -21.49
C ALA A 166 -40.09 22.58 -20.97
N LEU A 167 -39.97 23.08 -19.73
CA LEU A 167 -40.90 24.04 -19.14
C LEU A 167 -40.96 25.35 -19.94
N SER A 168 -39.81 25.84 -20.42
CA SER A 168 -39.74 27.08 -21.22
C SER A 168 -40.44 26.98 -22.59
N LYS A 169 -40.71 25.76 -23.08
CA LYS A 169 -41.40 25.52 -24.35
C LYS A 169 -42.91 25.37 -24.19
N LEU A 170 -43.40 25.20 -22.97
CA LEU A 170 -44.82 25.04 -22.67
C LEU A 170 -45.48 26.41 -22.49
N GLU A 171 -46.75 26.50 -22.88
CA GLU A 171 -47.54 27.72 -22.65
C GLU A 171 -47.74 27.95 -21.15
N THR A 172 -47.50 29.19 -20.72
CA THR A 172 -47.62 29.63 -19.33
C THR A 172 -49.04 29.39 -18.82
N GLY A 173 -49.21 28.45 -17.89
CA GLY A 173 -50.50 28.13 -17.27
C GLY A 173 -51.14 26.80 -17.69
N SER A 174 -50.49 25.99 -18.54
CA SER A 174 -50.95 24.61 -18.80
C SER A 174 -50.79 23.72 -17.55
N GLN A 175 -51.66 22.71 -17.41
CA GLN A 175 -51.57 21.76 -16.29
C GLN A 175 -50.24 20.99 -16.30
N GLU A 176 -49.70 20.71 -17.48
CA GLU A 176 -48.38 20.09 -17.68
C GLU A 176 -47.23 21.02 -17.25
N ALA A 177 -47.34 22.32 -17.52
CA ALA A 177 -46.36 23.31 -17.08
C ALA A 177 -46.33 23.41 -15.54
N GLY A 178 -47.49 23.33 -14.87
CA GLY A 178 -47.56 23.31 -13.41
C GLY A 178 -46.86 22.09 -12.79
N VAL A 179 -47.14 20.89 -13.29
CA VAL A 179 -46.51 19.65 -12.80
C VAL A 179 -44.99 19.67 -13.04
N LEU A 180 -44.56 20.17 -14.19
CA LEU A 180 -43.13 20.26 -14.52
C LEU A 180 -42.42 21.34 -13.68
N ALA A 181 -43.08 22.46 -13.38
CA ALA A 181 -42.58 23.48 -12.46
C ALA A 181 -42.38 22.91 -11.04
N ASP A 182 -43.35 22.15 -10.53
CA ASP A 182 -43.23 21.45 -9.24
C ASP A 182 -42.06 20.46 -9.24
N LYS A 183 -41.85 19.75 -10.36
CA LYS A 183 -40.71 18.84 -10.52
C LYS A 183 -39.37 19.57 -10.49
N VAL A 184 -39.25 20.68 -11.23
CA VAL A 184 -38.03 21.52 -11.24
C VAL A 184 -37.76 22.08 -9.84
N GLU A 185 -38.80 22.47 -9.10
CA GLU A 185 -38.65 22.97 -7.74
C GLU A 185 -38.16 21.89 -6.77
N ARG A 186 -38.69 20.67 -6.86
CA ARG A 186 -38.15 19.53 -6.09
C ARG A 186 -36.69 19.24 -6.43
N LEU A 187 -36.32 19.30 -7.70
CA LEU A 187 -34.93 19.12 -8.14
C LEU A 187 -34.01 20.22 -7.58
N ASN A 188 -34.47 21.48 -7.54
CA ASN A 188 -33.73 22.57 -6.89
C ASN A 188 -33.46 22.25 -5.41
N GLN A 189 -34.48 21.81 -4.67
CA GLN A 189 -34.34 21.48 -3.25
C GLN A 189 -33.36 20.32 -3.02
N GLN A 190 -33.41 19.28 -3.87
CA GLN A 190 -32.46 18.17 -3.80
C GLN A 190 -31.03 18.59 -4.16
N LEU A 191 -30.89 19.44 -5.18
CA LEU A 191 -29.60 20.01 -5.58
C LEU A 191 -28.97 20.80 -4.42
N ASP A 192 -29.74 21.68 -3.79
CA ASP A 192 -29.28 22.50 -2.67
C ASP A 192 -28.89 21.65 -1.46
N ALA A 193 -29.65 20.60 -1.15
CA ALA A 193 -29.34 19.68 -0.06
C ALA A 193 -28.05 18.89 -0.33
N ASN A 194 -27.90 18.33 -1.52
CA ASN A 194 -26.70 17.58 -1.91
C ASN A 194 -25.46 18.48 -1.99
N TYR A 195 -25.63 19.71 -2.48
CA TYR A 195 -24.55 20.69 -2.54
C TYR A 195 -24.06 21.09 -1.14
N LYS A 196 -24.97 21.29 -0.17
CA LYS A 196 -24.60 21.54 1.23
C LYS A 196 -23.80 20.39 1.84
N LEU A 197 -24.21 19.16 1.57
CA LEU A 197 -23.46 17.97 1.99
C LEU A 197 -22.07 17.94 1.33
N LEU A 198 -21.96 18.36 0.07
CA LEU A 198 -20.70 18.36 -0.67
C LEU A 198 -19.73 19.39 -0.09
N MET A 199 -20.23 20.56 0.30
CA MET A 199 -19.42 21.56 0.99
C MET A 199 -18.86 21.02 2.31
N ILE A 200 -19.68 20.34 3.12
CA ILE A 200 -19.23 19.72 4.38
C ILE A 200 -18.17 18.64 4.09
N TRP A 201 -18.41 17.81 3.09
CA TRP A 201 -17.46 16.78 2.67
C TRP A 201 -16.14 17.41 2.18
N ASN A 202 -16.21 18.50 1.41
CA ASN A 202 -15.03 19.23 0.94
C ASN A 202 -14.23 19.84 2.08
N GLN A 203 -14.91 20.30 3.12
CA GLN A 203 -14.28 20.88 4.30
C GLN A 203 -13.40 19.89 5.07
N ILE A 204 -13.72 18.59 5.01
CA ILE A 204 -12.96 17.54 5.70
C ILE A 204 -11.56 17.38 5.10
N TRP A 205 -11.44 17.32 3.77
CA TRP A 205 -10.13 17.16 3.13
C TRP A 205 -9.38 18.49 2.99
N SER A 206 -10.07 19.62 2.88
CA SER A 206 -9.45 20.95 2.83
C SER A 206 -8.93 21.44 4.20
N LEU A 207 -9.02 20.60 5.25
CA LEU A 207 -8.65 20.92 6.63
C LEU A 207 -9.34 22.20 7.14
N GLY A 208 -10.61 22.39 6.77
CA GLY A 208 -11.37 23.59 7.13
C GLY A 208 -11.16 24.79 6.21
N GLY A 209 -10.37 24.65 5.14
CA GLY A 209 -10.24 25.68 4.11
C GLY A 209 -11.53 25.84 3.31
N THR A 210 -12.00 27.07 3.18
CA THR A 210 -13.12 27.42 2.29
C THR A 210 -12.57 28.03 1.00
N PHE A 211 -13.18 27.70 -0.14
CA PHE A 211 -12.86 28.38 -1.39
C PHE A 211 -13.22 29.86 -1.27
N SER A 212 -12.27 30.72 -1.62
CA SER A 212 -12.40 32.18 -1.51
C SER A 212 -13.49 32.68 -2.45
N ASP A 213 -14.40 33.50 -1.92
CA ASP A 213 -15.52 34.11 -2.63
C ASP A 213 -15.11 35.25 -3.59
N SER A 214 -13.92 35.14 -4.17
CA SER A 214 -13.34 36.17 -5.02
C SER A 214 -13.74 35.93 -6.48
N LEU A 215 -14.62 36.79 -7.01
CA LEU A 215 -14.99 36.73 -8.42
C LEU A 215 -13.76 36.79 -9.35
N PRO A 216 -13.77 36.08 -10.49
CA PRO A 216 -12.73 36.19 -11.50
C PRO A 216 -12.51 37.65 -11.94
N ARG A 217 -11.24 38.08 -12.03
CA ARG A 217 -10.87 39.48 -12.35
C ARG A 217 -11.52 40.04 -13.61
N TYR A 218 -11.72 39.19 -14.61
CA TYR A 218 -12.40 39.55 -15.86
C TYR A 218 -13.87 39.91 -15.63
N PHE A 219 -14.60 39.09 -14.87
CA PHE A 219 -16.01 39.36 -14.57
C PHE A 219 -16.15 40.62 -13.71
N GLN A 220 -15.29 40.79 -12.70
CA GLN A 220 -15.25 42.02 -11.89
C GLN A 220 -15.05 43.26 -12.76
N SER A 221 -14.09 43.21 -13.70
CA SER A 221 -13.83 44.33 -14.61
C SER A 221 -15.04 44.66 -15.48
N LYS A 222 -15.72 43.64 -16.03
CA LYS A 222 -16.93 43.81 -16.84
C LYS A 222 -18.10 44.36 -16.01
N TYR A 223 -18.27 43.86 -14.79
CA TYR A 223 -19.29 44.31 -13.84
C TYR A 223 -19.08 45.79 -13.49
N GLU A 224 -17.87 46.18 -13.12
CA GLU A 224 -17.54 47.58 -12.77
C GLU A 224 -17.72 48.53 -13.95
N LEU A 225 -17.33 48.14 -15.17
CA LEU A 225 -17.56 48.93 -16.38
C LEU A 225 -19.05 49.12 -16.66
N THR A 226 -19.83 48.05 -16.57
CA THR A 226 -21.28 48.09 -16.83
C THR A 226 -22.00 48.90 -15.74
N LYS A 227 -21.68 48.67 -14.47
CA LYS A 227 -22.16 49.46 -13.32
C LYS A 227 -21.85 50.93 -13.49
N LYS A 228 -20.61 51.28 -13.86
CA LYS A 228 -20.20 52.66 -14.11
C LYS A 228 -20.98 53.30 -15.26
N SER A 229 -21.34 52.55 -16.30
CA SER A 229 -22.16 53.07 -17.40
C SER A 229 -23.62 53.34 -16.99
N LEU A 230 -24.21 52.43 -16.20
CA LEU A 230 -25.60 52.51 -15.73
C LEU A 230 -25.78 53.58 -14.64
N SER A 231 -24.78 53.74 -13.76
CA SER A 231 -24.79 54.75 -12.68
C SER A 231 -24.69 56.20 -13.16
N ARG A 232 -24.43 56.44 -14.45
CA ARG A 232 -24.42 57.81 -15.04
C ARG A 232 -25.81 58.44 -15.07
N ASP A 233 -26.86 57.61 -15.14
CA ASP A 233 -28.24 58.06 -15.14
C ASP A 233 -29.07 57.12 -14.24
N PRO A 234 -29.11 57.39 -12.92
CA PRO A 234 -29.72 56.51 -11.93
C PRO A 234 -31.25 56.41 -12.06
N GLU A 235 -31.92 57.48 -12.47
CA GLU A 235 -33.39 57.52 -12.55
C GLU A 235 -33.91 56.67 -13.70
N ALA A 236 -33.20 56.63 -14.84
CA ALA A 236 -33.59 55.82 -15.99
C ALA A 236 -33.10 54.36 -15.94
N ASN A 237 -32.11 54.05 -15.08
CA ASN A 237 -31.44 52.75 -15.08
C ASN A 237 -31.52 51.98 -13.75
N GLY A 238 -32.37 52.39 -12.80
CA GLY A 238 -32.60 51.69 -11.53
C GLY A 238 -32.82 50.18 -11.71
N ASP A 239 -33.83 49.80 -12.49
CA ASP A 239 -34.15 48.38 -12.76
C ASP A 239 -32.98 47.61 -13.41
N LYS A 240 -32.20 48.29 -14.27
CA LYS A 240 -31.01 47.69 -14.91
C LYS A 240 -29.86 47.51 -13.93
N LEU A 241 -29.77 48.36 -12.92
CA LEU A 241 -28.79 48.24 -11.85
C LEU A 241 -29.13 47.05 -10.94
N ASP A 242 -30.41 46.89 -10.59
CA ASP A 242 -30.89 45.78 -9.77
C ASP A 242 -30.71 44.43 -10.47
N THR A 243 -31.05 44.36 -11.76
CA THR A 243 -30.80 43.15 -12.57
C THR A 243 -29.31 42.82 -12.70
N LEU A 244 -28.43 43.83 -12.78
CA LEU A 244 -26.97 43.64 -12.80
C LEU A 244 -26.44 43.11 -11.46
N GLU A 245 -26.96 43.60 -10.33
CA GLU A 245 -26.62 43.08 -9.01
C GLU A 245 -27.10 41.64 -8.82
N LEU A 246 -28.31 41.33 -9.28
CA LEU A 246 -28.83 39.96 -9.31
C LEU A 246 -27.93 39.06 -10.16
N GLU A 247 -27.56 39.47 -11.38
CA GLU A 247 -26.68 38.70 -12.26
C GLU A 247 -25.33 38.40 -11.60
N ARG A 248 -24.75 39.40 -10.92
CA ARG A 248 -23.51 39.21 -10.14
C ARG A 248 -23.69 38.15 -9.06
N SER A 249 -24.76 38.23 -8.26
CA SER A 249 -25.00 37.28 -7.17
C SER A 249 -25.19 35.85 -7.69
N LEU A 250 -25.89 35.67 -8.82
CA LEU A 250 -26.10 34.38 -9.47
C LEU A 250 -24.80 33.83 -10.06
N HIS A 251 -23.99 34.66 -10.73
CA HIS A 251 -22.69 34.23 -11.24
C HIS A 251 -21.75 33.80 -10.11
N GLN A 252 -21.71 34.56 -9.02
CA GLN A 252 -20.90 34.23 -7.85
C GLN A 252 -21.31 32.89 -7.24
N ALA A 253 -22.62 32.66 -7.02
CA ALA A 253 -23.13 31.39 -6.53
C ALA A 253 -22.79 30.22 -7.47
N ARG A 254 -22.88 30.43 -8.79
CA ARG A 254 -22.57 29.40 -9.80
C ARG A 254 -21.09 29.04 -9.83
N ILE A 255 -20.20 30.02 -9.68
CA ILE A 255 -18.76 29.78 -9.63
C ILE A 255 -18.41 28.96 -8.39
N LEU A 256 -18.88 29.35 -7.21
CA LEU A 256 -18.67 28.60 -5.97
C LEU A 256 -19.19 27.16 -6.08
N PHE A 257 -20.35 26.98 -6.72
CA PHE A 257 -20.92 25.66 -6.97
C PHE A 257 -19.99 24.78 -7.81
N PHE A 258 -19.52 25.28 -8.95
CA PHE A 258 -18.63 24.51 -9.83
C PHE A 258 -17.25 24.31 -9.24
N GLU A 259 -16.70 25.28 -8.51
CA GLU A 259 -15.41 25.14 -7.84
C GLU A 259 -15.42 23.97 -6.86
N ASN A 260 -16.48 23.86 -6.04
CA ASN A 260 -16.63 22.78 -5.08
C ASN A 260 -16.77 21.41 -5.76
N ILE A 261 -17.52 21.32 -6.86
CA ILE A 261 -17.68 20.07 -7.62
C ILE A 261 -16.35 19.67 -8.27
N LEU A 262 -15.67 20.61 -8.95
CA LEU A 262 -14.38 20.35 -9.59
C LEU A 262 -13.33 19.91 -8.57
N ALA A 263 -13.29 20.56 -7.41
CA ALA A 263 -12.38 20.18 -6.33
C ALA A 263 -12.71 18.78 -5.79
N ALA A 264 -14.00 18.45 -5.66
CA ALA A 264 -14.43 17.13 -5.24
C ALA A 264 -14.04 16.04 -6.25
N ASP A 265 -14.24 16.27 -7.53
CA ASP A 265 -13.84 15.33 -8.58
C ASP A 265 -12.33 15.14 -8.61
N ALA A 266 -11.55 16.23 -8.46
CA ALA A 266 -10.10 16.16 -8.41
C ALA A 266 -9.61 15.31 -7.22
N ILE A 267 -10.13 15.53 -6.01
CA ILE A 267 -9.70 14.76 -4.85
C ILE A 267 -10.20 13.30 -4.90
N LEU A 268 -11.38 13.04 -5.46
CA LEU A 268 -11.86 11.68 -5.70
C LEU A 268 -10.95 10.92 -6.68
N GLN A 269 -10.51 11.56 -7.74
CA GLN A 269 -9.53 10.97 -8.67
C GLN A 269 -8.20 10.66 -7.97
N VAL A 270 -7.72 11.55 -7.10
CA VAL A 270 -6.50 11.31 -6.32
C VAL A 270 -6.68 10.14 -5.35
N LEU A 271 -7.82 10.09 -4.66
CA LEU A 271 -8.16 9.00 -3.75
C LEU A 271 -8.22 7.66 -4.48
N GLN A 272 -8.97 7.60 -5.58
CA GLN A 272 -9.16 6.37 -6.37
C GLN A 272 -7.88 5.91 -7.08
N GLY A 273 -7.10 6.86 -7.62
CA GLY A 273 -5.92 6.57 -8.43
C GLY A 273 -4.65 6.27 -7.62
N TYR A 274 -4.51 6.86 -6.43
CA TYR A 274 -3.27 6.79 -5.65
C TYR A 274 -3.48 6.23 -4.25
N ILE A 275 -4.38 6.83 -3.46
CA ILE A 275 -4.48 6.53 -2.03
C ILE A 275 -5.08 5.14 -1.80
N LEU A 276 -6.20 4.81 -2.43
CA LEU A 276 -6.85 3.50 -2.27
C LEU A 276 -5.91 2.36 -2.73
N PRO A 277 -5.34 2.37 -3.95
CA PRO A 277 -4.41 1.32 -4.38
C PRO A 277 -3.22 1.14 -3.44
N LEU A 278 -2.63 2.24 -2.97
CA LEU A 278 -1.54 2.23 -1.98
C LEU A 278 -1.96 1.51 -0.69
N MET A 279 -3.14 1.84 -0.15
CA MET A 279 -3.66 1.24 1.09
C MET A 279 -4.01 -0.24 0.92
N TYR A 280 -4.59 -0.62 -0.23
CA TYR A 280 -4.88 -2.01 -0.55
C TYR A 280 -3.60 -2.84 -0.72
N GLY A 281 -2.58 -2.30 -1.39
CA GLY A 281 -1.26 -2.93 -1.49
C GLY A 281 -0.58 -3.09 -0.13
N LEU A 282 -0.66 -2.07 0.73
CA LEU A 282 -0.16 -2.15 2.09
C LEU A 282 -0.89 -3.24 2.90
N LEU A 283 -2.21 -3.36 2.78
CA LEU A 283 -2.98 -4.42 3.43
C LEU A 283 -2.56 -5.83 2.96
N GLY A 284 -2.35 -6.01 1.65
CA GLY A 284 -1.83 -7.26 1.08
C GLY A 284 -0.47 -7.63 1.69
N ALA A 285 0.42 -6.65 1.82
CA ALA A 285 1.74 -6.84 2.41
C ALA A 285 1.66 -7.21 3.90
N PHE A 286 0.76 -6.60 4.66
CA PHE A 286 0.51 -6.96 6.06
C PHE A 286 0.06 -8.41 6.20
N ILE A 287 -0.87 -8.88 5.37
CA ILE A 287 -1.35 -10.27 5.40
C ILE A 287 -0.20 -11.24 5.09
N PHE A 288 0.66 -10.91 4.13
CA PHE A 288 1.86 -11.70 3.83
C PHE A 288 2.79 -11.79 5.05
N VAL A 289 3.05 -10.68 5.74
CA VAL A 289 3.91 -10.63 6.92
C VAL A 289 3.30 -11.44 8.07
N LEU A 290 2.02 -11.26 8.38
CA LEU A 290 1.30 -12.03 9.40
C LEU A 290 1.34 -13.54 9.13
N ARG A 291 1.12 -13.94 7.87
CA ARG A 291 1.20 -15.35 7.46
C ARG A 291 2.62 -15.90 7.57
N SER A 292 3.63 -15.09 7.26
CA SER A 292 5.03 -15.51 7.34
C SER A 292 5.51 -15.62 8.78
N LEU A 293 5.15 -14.65 9.63
CA LEU A 293 5.36 -14.71 11.09
C LEU A 293 4.73 -15.95 11.70
N MET A 294 3.48 -16.27 11.34
CA MET A 294 2.81 -17.48 11.83
C MET A 294 3.59 -18.76 11.47
N ARG A 295 4.15 -18.83 10.26
CA ARG A 295 4.97 -19.98 9.83
C ARG A 295 6.32 -20.02 10.54
N GLU A 296 7.02 -18.90 10.62
CA GLU A 296 8.36 -18.81 11.25
C GLU A 296 8.31 -19.06 12.77
N ILE A 297 7.27 -18.58 13.45
CA ILE A 297 7.06 -18.84 14.87
C ILE A 297 6.73 -20.32 15.11
N LYS A 298 5.89 -20.93 14.26
CA LYS A 298 5.59 -22.36 14.34
C LYS A 298 6.82 -23.22 14.06
N ALA A 299 7.70 -22.78 13.15
CA ALA A 299 8.92 -23.48 12.77
C ALA A 299 10.13 -23.16 13.67
N LEU A 300 9.98 -22.24 14.63
CA LEU A 300 11.07 -21.74 15.48
C LEU A 300 12.24 -21.12 14.71
N THR A 301 12.00 -20.50 13.54
CA THR A 301 13.03 -19.91 12.66
C THR A 301 13.01 -18.39 12.61
N TYR A 302 12.21 -17.72 13.45
CA TYR A 302 12.13 -16.26 13.48
C TYR A 302 13.42 -15.65 14.05
N THR A 303 14.09 -14.79 13.28
CA THR A 303 15.34 -14.12 13.67
C THR A 303 15.20 -12.59 13.54
N PHE A 304 16.17 -11.82 14.04
CA PHE A 304 16.18 -10.36 13.89
C PHE A 304 16.19 -9.92 12.42
N SER A 305 16.90 -10.67 11.57
CA SER A 305 16.94 -10.44 10.12
C SER A 305 15.56 -10.53 9.46
N SER A 306 14.65 -11.34 10.00
CA SER A 306 13.26 -11.41 9.54
C SER A 306 12.53 -10.07 9.69
N GLU A 307 12.78 -9.31 10.77
CA GLU A 307 12.10 -8.03 11.02
C GLU A 307 12.44 -6.99 9.95
N ILE A 308 13.73 -6.88 9.59
CA ILE A 308 14.20 -5.97 8.54
C ILE A 308 13.54 -6.34 7.20
N LYS A 309 13.53 -7.64 6.88
CA LYS A 309 12.91 -8.16 5.65
C LYS A 309 11.42 -7.84 5.57
N TYR A 310 10.70 -7.95 6.68
CA TYR A 310 9.27 -7.62 6.72
C TYR A 310 9.00 -6.13 6.57
N ARG A 311 9.79 -5.26 7.21
CA ARG A 311 9.65 -3.81 7.05
C ARG A 311 9.86 -3.37 5.59
N LEU A 312 10.89 -3.89 4.94
CA LEU A 312 11.14 -3.64 3.52
C LEU A 312 10.00 -4.17 2.64
N ARG A 313 9.46 -5.36 2.96
CA ARG A 313 8.33 -5.93 2.21
C ARG A 313 7.07 -5.07 2.33
N LEU A 314 6.81 -4.46 3.49
CA LEU A 314 5.65 -3.56 3.67
C LEU A 314 5.75 -2.32 2.77
N THR A 315 6.91 -1.68 2.72
CA THR A 315 7.11 -0.50 1.85
C THR A 315 7.00 -0.85 0.38
N LEU A 316 7.58 -1.98 -0.04
CA LEU A 316 7.50 -2.44 -1.42
C LEU A 316 6.07 -2.85 -1.82
N GLY A 317 5.32 -3.50 -0.94
CA GLY A 317 3.95 -3.91 -1.22
C GLY A 317 2.97 -2.73 -1.31
N ALA A 318 3.18 -1.69 -0.50
CA ALA A 318 2.44 -0.43 -0.64
C ALA A 318 2.71 0.23 -2.01
N LEU A 319 3.99 0.40 -2.36
CA LEU A 319 4.38 0.96 -3.66
C LEU A 319 3.84 0.11 -4.83
N GLY A 320 3.84 -1.22 -4.69
CA GLY A 320 3.27 -2.13 -5.68
C GLY A 320 1.78 -1.90 -5.94
N GLY A 321 1.02 -1.59 -4.89
CA GLY A 321 -0.39 -1.19 -5.03
C GLY A 321 -0.56 0.08 -5.85
N MET A 322 0.29 1.09 -5.62
CA MET A 322 0.28 2.35 -6.37
C MET A 322 0.62 2.15 -7.86
N VAL A 323 1.59 1.27 -8.18
CA VAL A 323 1.96 0.96 -9.57
C VAL A 323 0.77 0.40 -10.35
N ILE A 324 -0.08 -0.43 -9.73
CA ILE A 324 -1.32 -0.91 -10.36
C ILE A 324 -2.29 0.23 -10.67
N GLY A 325 -2.47 1.17 -9.72
CA GLY A 325 -3.37 2.31 -9.89
C GLY A 325 -2.96 3.25 -11.02
N TRP A 326 -1.66 3.36 -11.30
CA TRP A 326 -1.13 4.24 -12.34
C TRP A 326 -0.92 3.56 -13.70
N PHE A 327 -0.44 2.31 -13.70
CA PHE A 327 0.13 1.67 -14.89
C PHE A 327 -0.84 0.70 -15.60
N LEU A 328 -1.85 0.16 -14.91
CA LEU A 328 -2.80 -0.78 -15.51
C LEU A 328 -4.12 -0.09 -15.83
N LYS A 329 -4.26 0.35 -17.08
CA LYS A 329 -5.58 0.60 -17.66
C LYS A 329 -6.25 -0.76 -17.96
N PRO A 330 -7.54 -0.95 -17.65
CA PRO A 330 -8.23 -2.24 -17.79
C PRO A 330 -8.18 -2.86 -19.20
N GLU A 331 -7.90 -2.06 -20.23
CA GLU A 331 -7.95 -2.49 -21.63
C GLU A 331 -6.77 -3.37 -22.08
N GLU A 332 -5.62 -3.32 -21.40
CA GLU A 332 -4.43 -4.08 -21.82
C GLU A 332 -4.29 -5.45 -21.12
N ALA A 333 -5.14 -5.73 -20.14
CA ALA A 333 -5.00 -6.89 -19.26
C ALA A 333 -6.10 -7.94 -19.46
N ASN A 334 -6.24 -8.51 -20.66
CA ASN A 334 -7.30 -9.48 -21.03
C ASN A 334 -7.50 -10.67 -20.07
N ALA A 335 -6.50 -11.06 -19.26
CA ALA A 335 -6.62 -12.13 -18.26
C ALA A 335 -6.82 -11.65 -16.81
N LEU A 336 -6.59 -10.36 -16.53
CA LEU A 336 -6.72 -9.74 -15.20
C LEU A 336 -7.82 -8.67 -15.15
N ALA A 337 -8.43 -8.33 -16.29
CA ALA A 337 -9.50 -7.35 -16.44
C ALA A 337 -10.81 -7.73 -15.74
N SER A 338 -10.98 -9.01 -15.36
CA SER A 338 -12.11 -9.45 -14.54
C SER A 338 -11.96 -9.09 -13.06
N LEU A 339 -10.75 -8.74 -12.60
CA LEU A 339 -10.50 -8.33 -11.23
C LEU A 339 -10.60 -6.80 -11.11
N SER A 340 -11.23 -6.34 -10.04
CA SER A 340 -11.23 -4.90 -9.69
C SER A 340 -9.79 -4.39 -9.56
N PRO A 341 -9.47 -3.17 -10.02
CA PRO A 341 -8.15 -2.55 -9.84
C PRO A 341 -7.67 -2.56 -8.38
N MET A 342 -8.59 -2.46 -7.42
CA MET A 342 -8.27 -2.54 -5.99
C MET A 342 -7.85 -3.96 -5.55
N ALA A 343 -8.50 -4.99 -6.10
CA ALA A 343 -8.14 -6.38 -5.84
C ALA A 343 -6.77 -6.71 -6.45
N LEU A 344 -6.47 -6.16 -7.62
CA LEU A 344 -5.13 -6.27 -8.22
C LEU A 344 -4.06 -5.58 -7.36
N ALA A 345 -4.33 -4.38 -6.86
CA ALA A 345 -3.42 -3.67 -5.96
C ALA A 345 -3.14 -4.48 -4.68
N PHE A 346 -4.18 -5.09 -4.10
CA PHE A 346 -4.05 -5.99 -2.96
C PHE A 346 -3.18 -7.22 -3.26
N LEU A 347 -3.42 -7.88 -4.39
CA LEU A 347 -2.65 -9.06 -4.80
C LEU A 347 -1.18 -8.74 -5.04
N MET A 348 -0.87 -7.59 -5.65
CA MET A 348 0.51 -7.13 -5.80
C MET A 348 1.19 -6.85 -4.47
N GLY A 349 0.47 -6.26 -3.52
CA GLY A 349 0.96 -6.06 -2.17
C GLY A 349 1.30 -7.37 -1.45
N TYR A 350 0.43 -8.38 -1.61
CA TYR A 350 0.64 -9.71 -1.05
C TYR A 350 1.84 -10.44 -1.67
N ASN A 351 1.98 -10.37 -3.00
CA ASN A 351 3.07 -10.98 -3.74
C ASN A 351 3.84 -9.95 -4.58
N VAL A 352 4.74 -9.22 -3.93
CA VAL A 352 5.61 -8.22 -4.60
C VAL A 352 6.50 -8.84 -5.68
N ASP A 353 6.79 -10.14 -5.61
CA ASP A 353 7.64 -10.79 -6.62
C ASP A 353 6.92 -10.88 -7.99
N VAL A 354 5.58 -10.94 -7.97
CA VAL A 354 4.74 -10.85 -9.18
C VAL A 354 4.81 -9.44 -9.78
N LEU A 355 4.86 -8.40 -8.94
CA LEU A 355 5.02 -7.02 -9.41
C LEU A 355 6.35 -6.86 -10.17
N PHE A 356 7.47 -7.31 -9.60
CA PHE A 356 8.77 -7.22 -10.27
C PHE A 356 8.77 -8.02 -11.58
N SER A 357 8.21 -9.23 -11.57
CA SER A 357 8.06 -10.04 -12.78
C SER A 357 7.21 -9.35 -13.86
N LEU A 358 6.18 -8.59 -13.46
CA LEU A 358 5.35 -7.82 -14.38
C LEU A 358 6.11 -6.62 -14.95
N MET A 359 6.82 -5.87 -14.10
CA MET A 359 7.65 -4.75 -14.52
C MET A 359 8.73 -5.20 -15.51
N ASP A 360 9.42 -6.31 -15.23
CA ASP A 360 10.43 -6.87 -16.12
C ASP A 360 9.85 -7.27 -17.49
N LYS A 361 8.62 -7.83 -17.51
CA LYS A 361 7.91 -8.14 -18.75
C LYS A 361 7.55 -6.88 -19.54
N VAL A 362 7.05 -5.84 -18.88
CA VAL A 362 6.75 -4.55 -19.51
C VAL A 362 8.02 -3.93 -20.09
N ILE A 363 9.11 -3.91 -19.32
CA ILE A 363 10.41 -3.41 -19.78
C ILE A 363 10.91 -4.24 -20.98
N GLY A 364 10.73 -5.57 -20.95
CA GLY A 364 11.05 -6.46 -22.06
C GLY A 364 10.27 -6.14 -23.33
N ASN A 365 8.95 -5.93 -23.22
CA ASN A 365 8.09 -5.57 -24.34
C ASN A 365 8.47 -4.20 -24.93
N ILE A 366 8.76 -3.21 -24.08
CA ILE A 366 9.22 -1.88 -24.51
C ILE A 366 10.57 -1.99 -25.22
N LYS A 367 11.51 -2.78 -24.69
CA LYS A 367 12.80 -3.03 -25.35
C LYS A 367 12.61 -3.71 -26.70
N GLN A 368 11.66 -4.64 -26.83
CA GLN A 368 11.37 -5.32 -28.09
C GLN A 368 10.69 -4.41 -29.11
N SER A 369 9.83 -3.49 -28.69
CA SER A 369 9.18 -2.52 -29.58
C SER A 369 10.14 -1.42 -30.03
N ILE A 370 11.07 -1.00 -29.17
CA ILE A 370 12.13 -0.03 -29.51
C ILE A 370 13.26 -0.70 -30.34
N GLY A 371 13.54 -1.98 -30.10
CA GLY A 371 14.60 -2.74 -30.75
C GLY A 371 14.25 -3.31 -32.12
N LYS A 372 13.06 -3.03 -32.67
CA LYS A 372 12.66 -3.44 -34.01
C LYS A 372 13.00 -2.30 -34.98
N PRO A 373 14.16 -2.30 -35.67
CA PRO A 373 14.36 -1.36 -36.77
C PRO A 373 13.30 -1.66 -37.83
N ASP A 374 12.77 -0.62 -38.47
CA ASP A 374 11.92 -0.74 -39.65
C ASP A 374 12.58 -1.69 -40.66
N SER A 375 12.14 -2.94 -40.67
CA SER A 375 12.19 -3.76 -41.87
C SER A 375 11.08 -3.24 -42.79
N GLY A 376 11.23 -1.98 -43.20
CA GLY A 376 10.58 -1.44 -44.38
C GLY A 376 10.98 -2.35 -45.53
N GLN A 377 9.98 -2.94 -46.16
CA GLN A 377 10.13 -3.64 -47.42
C GLN A 377 10.91 -2.74 -48.38
N SER A 378 12.16 -3.11 -48.63
CA SER A 378 12.87 -2.75 -49.83
C SER A 378 12.09 -3.34 -51.00
N ALA A 379 11.16 -2.57 -51.55
CA ALA A 379 10.77 -2.71 -52.95
C ALA A 379 12.03 -2.38 -53.77
N GLY A 380 12.85 -3.41 -54.02
CA GLY A 380 13.98 -3.30 -54.94
C GLY A 380 13.47 -2.92 -56.34
N PRO A 381 14.11 -1.98 -57.05
CA PRO A 381 13.79 -1.74 -58.44
C PRO A 381 14.17 -2.99 -59.24
N GLN A 382 13.18 -3.62 -59.88
CA GLN A 382 13.45 -4.60 -60.94
C GLN A 382 14.24 -3.91 -62.06
N PRO A 383 15.35 -4.50 -62.54
CA PRO A 383 16.06 -3.96 -63.69
C PRO A 383 15.24 -4.19 -64.96
N ALA A 384 15.06 -3.13 -65.73
CA ALA A 384 14.48 -3.15 -67.06
C ALA A 384 15.31 -4.06 -67.99
N SER A 385 14.74 -5.20 -68.37
CA SER A 385 15.24 -6.00 -69.48
C SER A 385 14.79 -5.37 -70.80
N ILE A 386 15.77 -4.88 -71.54
CA ILE A 386 15.69 -4.36 -72.91
C ILE A 386 15.14 -5.46 -73.84
N GLN A 387 13.97 -5.23 -74.45
CA GLN A 387 13.56 -5.91 -75.68
C GLN A 387 13.76 -4.96 -76.85
N ALA A 388 14.75 -5.26 -77.70
CA ALA A 388 14.83 -4.71 -79.04
C ALA A 388 15.50 -5.72 -80.00
N ALA A 389 14.85 -5.85 -81.16
CA ALA A 389 15.30 -6.40 -82.44
C ALA A 389 15.32 -7.94 -82.60
N GLY A 390 14.47 -8.45 -83.51
CA GLY A 390 14.58 -9.85 -83.91
C GLY A 390 13.58 -10.47 -84.89
N ALA A 391 12.99 -9.72 -85.83
CA ALA A 391 12.62 -10.19 -87.17
C ALA A 391 11.52 -11.26 -87.43
N LYS A 392 10.82 -11.02 -88.56
CA LYS A 392 10.17 -11.95 -89.51
C LYS A 392 8.68 -12.30 -89.36
N SER A 393 7.93 -11.59 -90.21
CA SER A 393 7.12 -12.11 -91.32
C SER A 393 5.82 -12.89 -91.04
N SER A 394 4.75 -12.25 -91.52
CA SER A 394 3.82 -12.80 -92.52
C SER A 394 2.73 -13.78 -92.09
N GLN A 395 1.52 -13.31 -92.38
CA GLN A 395 0.49 -13.97 -93.18
C GLN A 395 -0.55 -14.87 -92.50
N THR A 396 -1.81 -14.51 -92.81
CA THR A 396 -2.95 -15.38 -93.18
C THR A 396 -3.58 -16.18 -92.04
N ASN A 397 -4.88 -16.42 -91.97
CA ASN A 397 -6.06 -16.14 -92.78
C ASN A 397 -7.25 -16.55 -91.89
N GLY A 398 -8.44 -16.00 -92.15
CA GLY A 398 -9.72 -16.56 -91.67
C GLY A 398 -10.63 -15.52 -91.06
#